data_AF-A0AAJ0WXK0-F1
#
_entry.id   AF-A0AAJ0WXK0-F1
#
_cell.length_a   1.000
_cell.length_b   1.000
_cell.length_c   1.000
_cell.angle_alpha   90.00
_cell.angle_beta   90.00
_cell.angle_gamma   90.00
#
_symmetry.space_group_name_H-M   'P 1'
#
loop_
_entity.id
_entity.type
_entity.pdbx_description
1 polymer ?
#
loop_
_entity_poly.entity_id
_entity_poly.type
_entity_poly.pdbx_seq_one_letter_code
_entity_poly.pdbx_strand_id
1 'polypeptide(L)'
;MINKRILIFIIGIILLLIITWSPWITNTYAERLASEGFTAEWQDVMDGCGFNCNGCGIKESQRTLFGVNVKIEYACGMLPSDSPEYHRTDTVFVSFLGTIHGLQKS
;
A
#
# COMPACT_ATOMS: atom_id res chain seq x y z
N MET A 1 26.71 -22.99 29.07
CA MET A 1 26.10 -23.77 27.96
C MET A 1 24.65 -23.35 27.83
N ILE A 2 24.29 -22.61 26.77
CA ILE A 2 22.90 -22.21 26.54
C ILE A 2 22.10 -23.47 26.16
N ASN A 3 20.95 -23.66 26.81
CA ASN A 3 20.09 -24.81 26.55
C ASN A 3 19.52 -24.72 25.11
N LYS A 4 19.60 -25.79 24.32
CA LYS A 4 19.12 -25.81 22.93
C LYS A 4 17.67 -25.33 22.79
N ARG A 5 16.82 -25.63 23.78
CA ARG A 5 15.42 -25.16 23.82
C ARG A 5 15.31 -23.64 23.93
N ILE A 6 16.16 -23.02 24.76
CA ILE A 6 16.20 -21.57 24.93
C ILE A 6 16.70 -20.90 23.64
N LEU A 7 17.72 -21.49 22.99
CA LEU A 7 18.22 -20.98 21.72
C LEU A 7 17.13 -20.97 20.62
N ILE A 8 16.37 -22.06 20.49
CA ILE A 8 15.25 -22.15 19.53
C ILE A 8 14.19 -21.09 19.82
N PHE A 9 13.87 -20.86 21.10
CA PHE A 9 12.87 -19.86 21.49
C PHE A 9 13.32 -18.43 21.13
N ILE A 10 14.58 -18.10 21.37
CA ILE A 10 15.17 -16.81 21.00
C ILE A 10 15.11 -16.62 19.49
N ILE A 11 15.49 -17.63 18.71
CA ILE A 11 15.41 -17.59 17.24
C ILE A 11 13.96 -17.36 16.77
N GLY A 12 13.00 -18.05 17.37
CA GLY A 12 11.58 -17.88 17.06
C GLY A 12 11.08 -16.46 17.31
N ILE A 13 11.46 -15.84 18.43
CA ILE A 13 11.11 -14.46 18.75
C ILE A 13 11.73 -13.49 17.74
N ILE A 14 13.01 -13.68 17.40
CA ILE A 14 13.70 -12.83 16.43
C ILE A 14 13.01 -12.91 15.07
N LEU A 15 12.66 -14.11 14.61
CA LEU A 15 11.93 -14.30 13.35
C LEU A 15 10.55 -13.62 13.38
N LEU A 16 9.81 -13.74 14.48
CA LEU A 16 8.53 -13.04 14.66
C LEU A 16 8.68 -11.52 14.57
N LEU A 17 9.69 -10.95 15.21
CA LEU A 17 9.96 -9.51 15.16
C LEU A 17 10.32 -9.04 13.74
N ILE A 18 11.14 -9.83 13.03
CA ILE A 18 11.52 -9.54 11.64
C ILE A 18 10.28 -9.57 10.73
N ILE A 19 9.40 -10.57 10.89
CA ILE A 19 8.17 -10.67 10.08
C ILE A 19 7.21 -9.53 10.40
N THR A 20 7.04 -9.20 11.68
CA THR A 20 6.13 -8.13 12.11
C THR A 20 6.56 -6.77 11.60
N TRP A 21 7.88 -6.49 11.58
CA TRP A 21 8.40 -5.24 11.04
C TRP A 21 8.51 -5.25 9.52
N SER A 22 8.67 -6.43 8.89
CA SER A 22 8.81 -6.64 7.45
C SER A 22 9.81 -5.67 6.78
N PRO A 23 11.11 -5.70 7.15
CA PRO A 23 12.10 -4.72 6.69
C PRO A 23 12.27 -4.66 5.16
N TRP A 24 11.92 -5.72 4.44
CA TRP A 24 12.00 -5.77 2.98
C TRP A 24 10.88 -4.99 2.25
N ILE A 25 9.76 -4.68 2.93
CA ILE A 25 8.76 -3.75 2.40
C ILE A 25 9.14 -2.34 2.84
N THR A 26 9.71 -1.57 1.93
CA THR A 26 9.96 -0.13 2.13
C THR A 26 8.72 0.67 1.73
N ASN A 27 8.65 1.93 2.19
CA ASN A 27 7.62 2.86 1.76
C ASN A 27 7.60 2.99 0.23
N THR A 28 8.76 3.23 -0.39
CA THR A 28 8.88 3.34 -1.86
C THR A 28 8.42 2.09 -2.61
N TYR A 29 8.71 0.89 -2.07
CA TYR A 29 8.26 -0.36 -2.67
C TYR A 29 6.73 -0.50 -2.57
N ALA A 30 6.16 -0.16 -1.42
CA ALA A 30 4.72 -0.20 -1.18
C ALA A 30 3.97 0.84 -2.04
N GLU A 31 4.49 2.06 -2.15
CA GLU A 31 3.93 3.12 -2.99
C GLU A 31 3.87 2.71 -4.46
N ARG A 32 4.95 2.09 -4.96
CA ARG A 32 4.99 1.53 -6.32
C ARG A 32 3.96 0.42 -6.51
N LEU A 33 3.87 -0.53 -5.57
CA LEU A 33 2.85 -1.59 -5.67
C LEU A 33 1.44 -1.01 -5.63
N ALA A 34 1.18 -0.03 -4.76
CA ALA A 34 -0.13 0.61 -4.66
C ALA A 34 -0.52 1.32 -5.97
N SER A 35 0.42 2.04 -6.61
CA SER A 35 0.14 2.72 -7.88
C SER A 35 -0.04 1.76 -9.05
N GLU A 36 0.80 0.71 -9.14
CA GLU A 36 0.68 -0.35 -10.14
C GLU A 36 -0.64 -1.11 -9.97
N GLY A 37 -0.99 -1.50 -8.75
CA GLY A 37 -2.23 -2.19 -8.43
C GLY A 37 -3.46 -1.34 -8.72
N PHE A 38 -3.45 -0.06 -8.34
CA PHE A 38 -4.54 0.86 -8.66
C PHE A 38 -4.73 1.02 -10.18
N THR A 39 -3.63 1.19 -10.91
CA THR A 39 -3.67 1.33 -12.38
C THR A 39 -4.21 0.06 -13.03
N ALA A 40 -3.74 -1.12 -12.60
CA ALA A 40 -4.20 -2.41 -13.11
C ALA A 40 -5.69 -2.64 -12.83
N GLU A 41 -6.17 -2.21 -11.67
CA GLU A 41 -7.57 -2.38 -11.26
C GLU A 41 -8.54 -1.53 -12.11
N TRP A 42 -8.12 -0.34 -12.58
CA TRP A 42 -8.90 0.61 -13.40
C TRP A 42 -8.58 0.66 -14.90
N GLN A 43 -7.58 -0.08 -15.38
CA GLN A 43 -7.15 -0.03 -16.78
C GLN A 43 -8.27 -0.34 -17.80
N ASP A 44 -9.21 -1.22 -17.44
CA ASP A 44 -10.29 -1.68 -18.33
C ASP A 44 -11.68 -1.08 -18.01
N VAL A 45 -11.73 -0.04 -17.16
CA VAL A 45 -12.98 0.63 -16.79
C VAL A 45 -13.13 1.91 -17.60
N MET A 46 -14.16 2.01 -18.45
CA MET A 46 -14.35 3.15 -19.35
C MET A 46 -14.53 4.49 -18.62
N ASP A 47 -15.32 4.51 -17.55
CA ASP A 47 -15.42 5.63 -16.61
C ASP A 47 -14.56 5.37 -15.37
N GLY A 48 -13.35 4.85 -15.58
CA GLY A 48 -12.43 4.46 -14.53
C GLY A 48 -11.90 5.65 -13.74
N CYS A 49 -11.19 5.34 -12.65
CA CYS A 49 -10.48 6.34 -11.89
C CYS A 49 -8.99 6.35 -12.25
N GLY A 50 -8.34 7.49 -12.05
CA GLY A 50 -6.96 7.68 -12.44
C GLY A 50 -6.26 8.73 -11.59
N PHE A 51 -4.93 8.73 -11.70
CA PHE A 51 -4.08 9.78 -11.13
C PHE A 51 -3.86 10.97 -12.07
N ASN A 52 -4.57 11.03 -13.21
CA ASN A 52 -4.53 12.13 -14.19
C ASN A 52 -5.34 13.36 -13.73
N CYS A 53 -5.06 13.84 -12.51
CA CYS A 53 -5.62 15.08 -11.96
C CYS A 53 -4.53 15.86 -11.22
N ASN A 54 -4.70 17.17 -11.11
CA ASN A 54 -3.68 18.05 -10.57
C ASN A 54 -3.44 17.77 -9.08
N GLY A 55 -2.26 17.23 -8.76
CA GLY A 55 -1.91 16.86 -7.39
C GLY A 55 -2.34 15.44 -7.00
N CYS A 56 -3.02 14.67 -7.85
CA CYS A 56 -3.35 13.28 -7.58
C CYS A 56 -2.12 12.35 -7.59
N GLY A 57 -2.28 11.16 -7.02
CA GLY A 57 -1.23 10.16 -6.86
C GLY A 57 -1.02 9.77 -5.39
N ILE A 58 0.19 9.32 -5.07
CA ILE A 58 0.57 8.96 -3.71
C ILE A 58 0.73 10.23 -2.86
N LYS A 59 0.06 10.29 -1.72
CA LYS A 59 0.13 11.42 -0.78
C LYS A 59 1.01 11.14 0.42
N GLU A 60 0.92 9.93 0.96
CA GLU A 60 1.59 9.54 2.19
C GLU A 60 1.77 8.02 2.23
N SER A 61 2.84 7.58 2.89
CA SER A 61 3.04 6.17 3.21
C SER A 61 3.55 6.01 4.64
N GLN A 62 2.91 5.12 5.39
CA GLN A 62 3.24 4.86 6.78
C GLN A 62 3.43 3.37 7.02
N ARG A 63 4.59 3.00 7.58
CA ARG A 63 4.83 1.62 8.04
C ARG A 63 3.85 1.28 9.16
N THR A 64 3.34 0.06 9.11
CA THR A 64 2.50 -0.53 10.15
C THR A 64 3.00 -1.94 10.46
N LEU A 65 2.39 -2.60 11.44
CA LEU A 65 2.66 -4.01 11.68
C LEU A 65 2.26 -4.81 10.42
N PHE A 66 3.17 -5.66 9.95
CA PHE A 66 2.96 -6.53 8.79
C PHE A 66 2.76 -5.81 7.45
N GLY A 67 3.19 -4.56 7.29
CA GLY A 67 3.11 -3.89 5.99
C GLY A 67 3.21 -2.37 6.03
N VAL A 68 2.61 -1.73 5.03
CA VAL A 68 2.60 -0.28 4.82
C VAL A 68 1.21 0.17 4.37
N ASN A 69 0.67 1.20 5.02
CA ASN A 69 -0.50 1.92 4.55
C ASN A 69 -0.04 3.01 3.58
N VAL A 70 -0.67 3.09 2.42
CA VAL A 70 -0.39 4.05 1.37
C VAL A 70 -1.65 4.86 1.11
N LYS A 71 -1.60 6.15 1.36
CA LYS A 71 -2.69 7.09 1.08
C LYS A 71 -2.57 7.56 -0.35
N ILE A 72 -3.63 7.35 -1.12
CA ILE A 72 -3.72 7.73 -2.53
C ILE A 72 -4.82 8.76 -2.72
N GLU A 73 -4.64 9.64 -3.70
CA GLU A 73 -5.65 10.57 -4.16
C GLU A 73 -5.85 10.41 -5.66
N TYR A 74 -7.09 10.36 -6.11
CA TYR A 74 -7.45 10.09 -7.50
C TYR A 74 -8.76 10.78 -7.87
N ALA A 75 -9.06 10.85 -9.16
CA ALA A 75 -10.35 11.30 -9.67
C ALA A 75 -10.94 10.24 -10.61
N CYS A 76 -12.27 10.22 -10.76
CA CYS A 76 -12.99 9.26 -11.60
C CYS A 76 -13.74 9.95 -12.73
N GLY A 77 -13.80 9.32 -13.90
CA GLY A 77 -14.48 9.84 -15.08
C GLY A 77 -13.76 11.04 -15.72
N MET A 78 -14.39 11.61 -16.75
CA MET A 78 -13.90 12.80 -17.46
C MET A 78 -14.27 14.09 -16.73
N LEU A 79 -13.78 14.24 -15.50
CA LEU A 79 -13.97 15.47 -14.73
C LEU A 79 -12.87 16.49 -15.05
N PRO A 80 -13.13 17.79 -14.87
CA PRO A 80 -12.08 18.81 -15.01
C PRO A 80 -10.93 18.45 -14.07
N SER A 81 -9.73 18.24 -14.64
CA SER A 81 -8.53 17.81 -13.91
C SER A 81 -8.09 18.76 -12.78
N ASP A 82 -8.68 19.96 -12.73
CA ASP A 82 -8.34 21.05 -11.82
C ASP A 82 -9.40 21.31 -10.73
N SER A 83 -10.44 20.48 -10.63
CA SER A 83 -11.51 20.65 -9.63
C SER A 83 -11.27 19.75 -8.40
N PRO A 84 -10.78 20.29 -7.27
CA PRO A 84 -10.45 19.49 -6.08
C PRO A 84 -11.68 18.84 -5.45
N GLU A 85 -12.87 19.36 -5.74
CA GLU A 85 -14.16 18.82 -5.28
C GLU A 85 -14.43 17.38 -5.76
N TYR A 86 -13.71 16.93 -6.80
CA TYR A 86 -13.83 15.58 -7.35
C TYR A 86 -12.69 14.64 -6.96
N HIS A 87 -11.74 15.12 -6.16
CA HIS A 87 -10.65 14.28 -5.67
C HIS A 87 -11.19 13.35 -4.59
N ARG A 88 -10.94 12.06 -4.77
CA ARG A 88 -11.19 11.03 -3.78
C ARG A 88 -9.88 10.63 -3.13
N THR A 89 -9.94 10.29 -1.86
CA THR A 89 -8.78 9.87 -1.08
C THR A 89 -9.08 8.54 -0.43
N ASP A 90 -8.23 7.55 -0.68
CA ASP A 90 -8.32 6.23 -0.07
C ASP A 90 -7.00 5.81 0.57
N THR A 91 -7.09 4.83 1.47
CA THR A 91 -5.92 4.18 2.05
C THR A 91 -5.84 2.74 1.56
N VAL A 92 -4.73 2.41 0.93
CA VAL A 92 -4.41 1.09 0.40
C VAL A 92 -3.40 0.43 1.34
N PHE A 93 -3.61 -0.83 1.70
CA PHE A 93 -2.69 -1.59 2.54
C PHE A 93 -1.85 -2.56 1.70
N VAL A 94 -0.53 -2.41 1.75
CA VAL A 94 0.44 -3.35 1.16
C VAL A 94 1.01 -4.23 2.28
N SER A 95 0.73 -5.53 2.20
CA SER A 95 1.16 -6.49 3.21
C SER A 95 2.66 -6.78 3.13
N PHE A 96 3.20 -7.42 4.18
CA PHE A 96 4.55 -7.97 4.22
C PHE A 96 4.82 -9.01 3.13
N LEU A 97 3.77 -9.58 2.52
CA LEU A 97 3.87 -10.51 1.40
C LEU A 97 3.84 -9.81 0.03
N GLY A 98 3.69 -8.48 -0.01
CA GLY A 98 3.56 -7.71 -1.25
C GLY A 98 2.17 -7.76 -1.88
N THR A 99 1.15 -8.17 -1.12
CA THR A 99 -0.25 -8.16 -1.58
C THR A 99 -0.94 -6.86 -1.23
N ILE A 100 -1.81 -6.40 -2.13
CA ILE A 100 -2.49 -5.10 -2.05
C ILE A 100 -3.93 -5.32 -1.59
N HIS A 101 -4.41 -4.53 -0.65
CA HIS A 101 -5.77 -4.60 -0.11
C HIS A 101 -6.40 -3.21 -0.02
N GLY A 102 -7.72 -3.14 -0.07
CA GLY A 102 -8.48 -1.89 0.06
C GLY A 102 -8.72 -1.15 -1.26
N LEU A 103 -8.28 -1.71 -2.39
CA LEU A 103 -8.73 -1.26 -3.71
C LEU A 103 -10.14 -1.80 -3.97
N GLN A 104 -11.14 -0.94 -4.11
CA GLN A 104 -12.51 -1.31 -4.44
C GLN A 104 -13.02 -0.46 -5.60
N LYS A 105 -13.72 -1.07 -6.57
CA LYS A 105 -14.41 -0.32 -7.62
C LYS A 105 -15.67 0.24 -6.98
N SER A 106 -15.76 1.55 -6.85
CA SER A 106 -16.99 2.23 -6.41
C SER A 106 -17.96 2.39 -7.56
#